data_AF-A0A1H3RET9-F1
#
_entry.id   AF-A0A1H3RET9-F1
#
_cell.length_a   1.000
_cell.length_b   1.000
_cell.length_c   1.000
_cell.angle_alpha   90.00
_cell.angle_beta   90.00
_cell.angle_gamma   90.00
#
_symmetry.space_group_name_H-M   'P 1'
#
loop_
_entity.id
_entity.type
_entity.pdbx_description
1 polymer ?
#
loop_
_entity_poly.entity_id
_entity_poly.type
_entity_poly.pdbx_seq_one_letter_code
_entity_poly.pdbx_strand_id
1 'polypeptide(L)'
;MGYIVDISKWNGDINWRVAAPQLDLVIARVQDGSNYIDPMYQSYVSSMKAYNVPFGNYAFCRFVSENDARVEARDFWNRGDKNALFWVADVEVKTMEDMSAGTQAFIDELRILGAQKVGLYAGHHVYSPFGMEKVNVDFVWIPRYGDIKPAYPCDMWQYTDAGNISGIGKCDFNRLIGDKPLSWFFGENEPAPGFLPPDWKTNNLGSITVTVAIANIREAPSLQAKVVRQATKDSGHVYLDWFYDGSHFWYKVAEKNWMRDDVCKINKDGKTKGVVWISGTNINLRKGASRNDQVVGKANSGAWDVHFRYEDWIYVYKDGVEGWMYFDESYVKWIR
;
A
#
# COMPACT_ATOMS: atom_id res chain seq x y z
N MET A 1 -1.60 -10.87 0.99
CA MET A 1 -1.51 -10.13 2.26
C MET A 1 -0.20 -10.51 2.89
N GLY A 2 0.72 -9.56 2.99
CA GLY A 2 2.02 -9.73 3.63
C GLY A 2 1.92 -9.63 5.15
N TYR A 3 3.08 -9.55 5.78
CA TYR A 3 3.24 -9.46 7.23
C TYR A 3 3.51 -8.02 7.66
N ILE A 4 2.98 -7.64 8.82
CA ILE A 4 3.42 -6.45 9.56
C ILE A 4 4.45 -6.94 10.57
N VAL A 5 5.68 -6.43 10.49
CA VAL A 5 6.77 -6.86 11.37
C VAL A 5 7.45 -5.68 12.01
N ASP A 6 7.99 -5.89 13.20
CA ASP A 6 8.92 -4.96 13.82
C ASP A 6 10.32 -5.59 13.86
N ILE A 7 11.34 -4.76 13.64
CA ILE A 7 12.73 -5.20 13.49
C ILE A 7 13.70 -4.26 14.21
N SER A 8 14.83 -4.83 14.58
CA SER A 8 15.98 -4.12 15.15
C SER A 8 17.28 -4.76 14.69
N LYS A 9 18.43 -4.27 15.17
CA LYS A 9 19.72 -4.93 14.92
C LYS A 9 19.77 -6.42 15.26
N TRP A 10 18.86 -6.93 16.09
CA TRP A 10 18.79 -8.34 16.45
C TRP A 10 18.35 -9.24 15.30
N ASN A 11 17.71 -8.69 14.26
CA ASN A 11 17.37 -9.44 13.05
C ASN A 11 18.57 -9.59 12.09
N GLY A 12 19.69 -8.91 12.35
CA GLY A 12 20.94 -9.05 11.57
C GLY A 12 20.79 -8.60 10.11
N ASP A 13 21.58 -9.19 9.22
CA ASP A 13 21.51 -8.87 7.79
C ASP A 13 20.26 -9.49 7.14
N ILE A 14 19.37 -8.63 6.67
CA ILE A 14 18.13 -9.04 6.00
C ILE A 14 18.36 -9.16 4.49
N ASN A 15 17.94 -10.29 3.91
CA ASN A 15 17.85 -10.45 2.46
C ASN A 15 16.56 -9.79 1.95
N TRP A 16 16.64 -8.47 1.74
CA TRP A 16 15.49 -7.64 1.35
C TRP A 16 14.84 -8.03 0.02
N ARG A 17 15.60 -8.60 -0.93
CA ARG A 17 15.03 -9.11 -2.18
C ARG A 17 14.03 -10.25 -1.94
N VAL A 18 14.28 -11.07 -0.92
CA VAL A 18 13.41 -12.18 -0.52
C VAL A 18 12.34 -11.70 0.46
N ALA A 19 12.70 -10.86 1.42
CA ALA A 19 11.80 -10.40 2.47
C ALA A 19 10.73 -9.41 1.95
N ALA A 20 11.11 -8.41 1.16
CA ALA A 20 10.24 -7.29 0.80
C ALA A 20 8.88 -7.69 0.18
N PRO A 21 8.77 -8.68 -0.73
CA PRO A 21 7.49 -9.11 -1.27
C PRO A 21 6.52 -9.73 -0.25
N GLN A 22 7.02 -10.09 0.94
CA GLN A 22 6.26 -10.68 2.04
C GLN A 22 5.82 -9.63 3.08
N LEU A 23 6.21 -8.36 2.94
CA LEU A 23 6.04 -7.35 3.97
C LEU A 23 4.99 -6.32 3.56
N ASP A 24 3.94 -6.21 4.36
CA ASP A 24 2.91 -5.16 4.23
C ASP A 24 3.31 -3.87 4.97
N LEU A 25 4.14 -3.97 6.02
CA LEU A 25 4.64 -2.85 6.82
C LEU A 25 5.79 -3.31 7.72
N VAL A 26 6.81 -2.46 7.89
CA VAL A 26 7.91 -2.67 8.86
C VAL A 26 7.92 -1.57 9.92
N ILE A 27 8.20 -1.88 11.17
CA ILE A 27 8.44 -0.89 12.24
C ILE A 27 9.87 -1.07 12.73
N ALA A 28 10.77 -0.16 12.38
CA ALA A 28 12.21 -0.35 12.62
C ALA A 28 12.69 0.46 13.84
N ARG A 29 13.52 -0.17 14.68
CA ARG A 29 14.09 0.48 15.85
C ARG A 29 15.12 1.53 15.44
N VAL A 30 14.98 2.74 15.96
CA VAL A 30 15.96 3.82 15.78
C VAL A 30 16.97 3.84 16.92
N GLN A 31 16.49 3.68 18.15
CA GLN A 31 17.29 3.85 19.35
C GLN A 31 16.75 3.04 20.53
N ASP A 32 17.58 2.95 21.56
CA ASP A 32 17.24 2.43 22.88
C ASP A 32 17.74 3.42 23.94
N GLY A 33 16.85 4.32 24.39
CA GLY A 33 17.26 5.52 25.11
C GLY A 33 18.05 6.51 24.25
N SER A 34 18.39 7.65 24.83
CA SER A 34 19.29 8.63 24.21
C SER A 34 20.69 8.08 23.92
N ASN A 35 21.15 7.05 24.64
CA ASN A 35 22.54 6.61 24.62
C ASN A 35 22.85 5.44 23.68
N TYR A 36 21.85 4.85 23.03
CA TYR A 36 22.08 3.75 22.09
C TYR A 36 21.36 4.01 20.76
N ILE A 37 22.12 4.13 19.68
CA ILE A 37 21.59 4.20 18.32
C ILE A 37 21.60 2.78 17.75
N ASP A 38 20.48 2.33 17.17
CA ASP A 38 20.43 1.02 16.52
C ASP A 38 21.33 1.04 15.28
N PRO A 39 22.41 0.22 15.24
CA PRO A 39 23.41 0.30 14.18
C PRO A 39 22.88 -0.19 12.83
N MET A 40 21.80 -0.96 12.80
CA MET A 40 21.24 -1.50 11.55
C MET A 40 20.20 -0.57 10.93
N TYR A 41 19.62 0.35 11.71
CA TYR A 41 18.49 1.18 11.30
C TYR A 41 18.69 1.85 9.93
N GLN A 42 19.81 2.56 9.73
CA GLN A 42 20.07 3.28 8.47
C GLN A 42 20.20 2.34 7.27
N SER A 43 20.78 1.15 7.46
CA SER A 43 20.86 0.12 6.41
C SER A 43 19.48 -0.45 6.06
N TYR A 44 18.63 -0.65 7.08
CA TYR A 44 17.27 -1.11 6.90
C TYR A 44 16.43 -0.06 6.19
N VAL A 45 16.47 1.20 6.61
CA VAL A 45 15.76 2.30 5.93
C VAL A 45 16.18 2.40 4.47
N SER A 46 17.47 2.36 4.19
CA SER A 46 17.98 2.42 2.81
C SER A 46 17.42 1.27 1.97
N SER A 47 17.34 0.07 2.55
CA SER A 47 16.81 -1.10 1.87
C SER A 47 15.29 -1.05 1.72
N MET A 48 14.55 -0.67 2.76
CA MET A 48 13.10 -0.48 2.71
C MET A 48 12.72 0.54 1.64
N LYS A 49 13.46 1.65 1.53
CA LYS A 49 13.28 2.61 0.43
C LYS A 49 13.61 2.00 -0.93
N ALA A 50 14.71 1.28 -1.08
CA ALA A 50 15.11 0.67 -2.34
C ALA A 50 14.15 -0.43 -2.83
N TYR A 51 13.51 -1.13 -1.90
CA TYR A 51 12.56 -2.21 -2.16
C TYR A 51 11.10 -1.80 -1.95
N ASN A 52 10.84 -0.51 -1.75
CA ASN A 52 9.48 0.04 -1.63
C ASN A 52 8.65 -0.62 -0.51
N VAL A 53 9.29 -0.89 0.63
CA VAL A 53 8.64 -1.42 1.82
C VAL A 53 8.20 -0.26 2.72
N PRO A 54 6.90 -0.08 2.99
CA PRO A 54 6.38 0.86 4.00
C PRO A 54 7.07 0.68 5.34
N PHE A 55 7.42 1.79 6.00
CA PHE A 55 7.96 1.68 7.35
C PHE A 55 7.54 2.80 8.31
N GLY A 56 7.43 2.44 9.58
CA GLY A 56 7.41 3.33 10.73
C GLY A 56 8.69 3.21 11.55
N ASN A 57 8.86 4.13 12.50
CA ASN A 57 9.99 4.15 13.42
C ASN A 57 9.51 3.81 14.84
N TYR A 58 10.31 3.09 15.62
CA TYR A 58 10.12 2.99 17.07
C TYR A 58 11.39 3.27 17.87
N ALA A 59 11.24 3.70 19.11
CA ALA A 59 12.32 3.93 20.06
C ALA A 59 11.96 3.33 21.42
N PHE A 60 12.82 2.45 21.92
CA PHE A 60 12.69 1.91 23.27
C PHE A 60 13.00 3.01 24.28
N CYS A 61 12.03 3.33 25.14
CA CYS A 61 12.07 4.49 26.03
C CYS A 61 12.91 4.23 27.29
N ARG A 62 13.77 5.19 27.64
CA ARG A 62 14.60 5.13 28.87
C ARG A 62 14.59 6.40 29.72
N PHE A 63 13.77 7.39 29.37
CA PHE A 63 13.70 8.66 30.07
C PHE A 63 13.50 8.54 31.58
N VAL A 64 14.14 9.41 32.36
CA VAL A 64 14.05 9.42 33.83
C VAL A 64 13.29 10.63 34.40
N SER A 65 12.85 11.53 33.53
CA SER A 65 12.00 12.69 33.86
C SER A 65 11.28 13.18 32.60
N GLU A 66 10.27 14.05 32.73
CA GLU A 66 9.60 14.65 31.56
C GLU A 66 10.56 15.46 30.68
N ASN A 67 11.51 16.19 31.26
CA ASN A 67 12.49 16.94 30.47
C ASN A 67 13.43 16.01 29.70
N ASP A 68 13.83 14.91 30.34
CA ASP A 68 14.64 13.87 29.71
C ASP A 68 13.86 13.14 28.61
N ALA A 69 12.55 12.92 28.80
CA ALA A 69 11.67 12.37 27.77
C ALA A 69 11.62 13.25 26.51
N ARG A 70 11.63 14.59 26.67
CA ARG A 70 11.77 15.52 25.53
C ARG A 70 13.15 15.44 24.88
N VAL A 71 14.23 15.25 25.65
CA VAL A 71 15.56 15.02 25.06
C VAL A 71 15.55 13.75 24.22
N GLU A 72 15.04 12.66 24.77
CA GLU A 72 14.98 11.36 24.10
C GLU A 72 14.12 11.41 22.83
N ALA A 73 13.00 12.13 22.84
CA ALA A 73 12.15 12.36 21.67
C ALA A 73 12.87 13.16 20.57
N ARG A 74 13.64 14.19 20.94
CA ARG A 74 14.45 14.98 19.99
C ARG A 74 15.55 14.12 19.38
N ASP A 75 16.21 13.29 20.18
CA ASP A 75 17.19 12.32 19.70
C ASP A 75 16.56 11.35 18.70
N PHE A 76 15.41 10.77 19.07
CA PHE A 76 14.67 9.84 18.23
C PHE A 76 14.29 10.47 16.90
N TRP A 77 13.69 11.66 16.94
CA TRP A 77 13.34 12.42 15.76
C TRP A 77 14.57 12.69 14.89
N ASN A 78 15.66 13.20 15.46
CA ASN A 78 16.87 13.56 14.71
C ASN A 78 17.52 12.35 14.03
N ARG A 79 17.52 11.19 14.68
CA ARG A 79 18.11 9.95 14.17
C ARG A 79 17.21 9.22 13.17
N GLY A 80 15.90 9.31 13.36
CA GLY A 80 14.91 8.64 12.52
C GLY A 80 14.75 9.31 11.16
N ASP A 81 14.50 8.48 10.15
CA ASP A 81 14.19 8.92 8.80
C ASP A 81 12.81 9.56 8.73
N LYS A 82 12.73 10.72 8.07
CA LYS A 82 11.50 11.53 8.00
C LYS A 82 10.46 11.00 7.01
N ASN A 83 10.81 10.00 6.18
CA ASN A 83 9.85 9.29 5.35
C ASN A 83 9.08 8.21 6.13
N ALA A 84 9.39 8.02 7.43
CA ALA A 84 8.62 7.12 8.27
C ALA A 84 7.15 7.58 8.35
N LEU A 85 6.24 6.62 8.22
CA LEU A 85 4.81 6.86 8.16
C LEU A 85 4.20 7.25 9.51
N PHE A 86 4.86 6.84 10.59
CA PHE A 86 4.49 7.09 11.97
C PHE A 86 5.69 6.82 12.90
N TRP A 87 5.58 7.27 14.14
CA TRP A 87 6.61 7.19 15.17
C TRP A 87 6.04 6.54 16.42
N VAL A 88 6.77 5.62 17.05
CA VAL A 88 6.27 4.85 18.19
C VAL A 88 7.16 5.03 19.41
N ALA A 89 6.56 5.40 20.53
CA ALA A 89 7.17 5.27 21.86
C ALA A 89 7.01 3.82 22.33
N ASP A 90 8.10 3.13 22.60
CA ASP A 90 8.12 1.74 23.07
C ASP A 90 8.43 1.71 24.58
N VAL A 91 7.39 1.48 25.39
CA VAL A 91 7.42 1.59 26.85
C VAL A 91 7.22 0.21 27.49
N GLU A 92 8.32 -0.40 27.94
CA GLU A 92 8.29 -1.73 28.56
C GLU A 92 8.84 -1.78 29.98
N VAL A 93 9.61 -0.77 30.38
CA VAL A 93 10.33 -0.74 31.66
C VAL A 93 10.03 0.52 32.43
N LYS A 94 10.00 0.42 33.77
CA LYS A 94 9.82 1.58 34.64
C LYS A 94 11.16 2.29 34.84
N THR A 95 11.30 3.49 34.30
CA THR A 95 12.51 4.34 34.40
C THR A 95 12.29 5.63 35.18
N MET A 96 11.02 5.99 35.43
CA MET A 96 10.62 7.07 36.34
C MET A 96 9.35 6.70 37.10
N GLU A 97 8.99 7.49 38.12
CA GLU A 97 7.80 7.20 38.94
C GLU A 97 6.51 7.28 38.13
N ASP A 98 6.30 8.38 37.40
CA ASP A 98 5.15 8.61 36.55
C ASP A 98 5.51 8.40 35.07
N MET A 99 5.41 7.14 34.64
CA MET A 99 5.66 6.77 33.25
C MET A 99 4.64 7.39 32.28
N SER A 100 3.40 7.66 32.71
CA SER A 100 2.38 8.28 31.85
C SER A 100 2.74 9.72 31.51
N ALA A 101 3.21 10.50 32.49
CA ALA A 101 3.65 11.87 32.27
C ALA A 101 4.89 11.94 31.37
N GLY A 102 5.90 11.09 31.62
CA GLY A 102 7.09 11.00 30.77
C GLY A 102 6.76 10.60 29.33
N THR A 103 5.90 9.60 29.14
CA THR A 103 5.47 9.15 27.81
C THR A 103 4.69 10.25 27.07
N GLN A 104 3.79 10.95 27.75
CA GLN A 104 3.06 12.08 27.14
C GLN A 104 4.03 13.20 26.73
N ALA A 105 5.00 13.55 27.57
CA ALA A 105 6.01 14.55 27.25
C ALA A 105 6.86 14.17 26.02
N PHE A 106 7.23 12.88 25.89
CA PHE A 106 7.93 12.34 24.72
C PHE A 106 7.09 12.49 23.44
N ILE A 107 5.81 12.09 23.50
CA ILE A 107 4.89 12.10 22.35
C ILE A 107 4.55 13.52 21.92
N ASP A 108 4.31 14.43 22.87
CA ASP A 108 4.06 15.84 22.58
C ASP A 108 5.26 16.49 21.90
N GLU A 109 6.48 16.16 22.34
CA GLU A 109 7.71 16.65 21.70
C GLU A 109 7.82 16.15 20.25
N LEU A 110 7.52 14.88 19.98
CA LEU A 110 7.50 14.36 18.60
C LEU A 110 6.49 15.12 17.73
N ARG A 111 5.31 15.42 18.25
CA ARG A 111 4.29 16.20 17.53
C ARG A 111 4.77 17.63 17.26
N ILE A 112 5.40 18.29 18.24
CA ILE A 112 6.00 19.62 18.08
C ILE A 112 7.07 19.62 16.98
N LEU A 113 7.88 18.55 16.91
CA LEU A 113 8.94 18.40 15.90
C LEU A 113 8.41 18.08 14.50
N GLY A 114 7.12 17.71 14.37
CA GLY A 114 6.43 17.53 13.09
C GLY A 114 5.93 16.10 12.82
N ALA A 115 5.99 15.19 13.80
CA ALA A 115 5.40 13.87 13.64
C ALA A 115 3.87 13.96 13.53
N GLN A 116 3.32 13.56 12.37
CA GLN A 116 1.89 13.62 12.10
C GLN A 116 1.09 12.49 12.77
N LYS A 117 1.75 11.34 13.01
CA LYS A 117 1.16 10.16 13.65
C LYS A 117 2.15 9.61 14.66
N VAL A 118 1.69 9.50 15.90
CA VAL A 118 2.48 8.95 17.00
C VAL A 118 1.69 7.84 17.68
N GLY A 119 2.31 6.67 17.77
CA GLY A 119 1.75 5.50 18.44
C GLY A 119 2.45 5.20 19.76
N LEU A 120 1.80 4.35 20.55
CA LEU A 120 2.37 3.79 21.78
C LEU A 120 2.43 2.27 21.66
N TYR A 121 3.63 1.71 21.80
CA TYR A 121 3.80 0.33 22.18
C TYR A 121 3.97 0.25 23.70
N ALA A 122 3.19 -0.61 24.35
CA ALA A 122 3.34 -0.85 25.78
C ALA A 122 3.15 -2.33 26.08
N GLY A 123 4.13 -2.91 26.79
CA GLY A 123 4.06 -4.29 27.25
C GLY A 123 2.75 -4.58 27.99
N HIS A 124 2.14 -5.76 27.76
CA HIS A 124 0.82 -6.09 28.34
C HIS A 124 0.76 -5.91 29.86
N HIS A 125 1.86 -6.26 30.53
CA HIS A 125 2.02 -6.18 31.98
C HIS A 125 2.27 -4.77 32.52
N VAL A 126 2.61 -3.80 31.65
CA VAL A 126 2.88 -2.41 32.05
C VAL A 126 1.79 -1.43 31.65
N TYR A 127 0.93 -1.78 30.69
CA TYR A 127 -0.09 -0.88 30.16
C TYR A 127 -0.92 -0.19 31.25
N SER A 128 -1.62 -0.97 32.09
CA SER A 128 -2.41 -0.41 33.19
C SER A 128 -1.56 0.09 34.38
N PRO A 129 -0.52 -0.65 34.84
CA PRO A 129 0.31 -0.18 35.96
C PRO A 129 1.02 1.16 35.71
N PHE A 130 1.32 1.49 34.45
CA PHE A 130 1.96 2.75 34.09
C PHE A 130 0.96 3.84 33.67
N GLY A 131 -0.36 3.56 33.70
CA GLY A 131 -1.39 4.51 33.34
C GLY A 131 -1.41 4.86 31.84
N MET A 132 -1.01 3.92 30.97
CA MET A 132 -0.88 4.15 29.53
C MET A 132 -2.21 4.44 28.85
N GLU A 133 -3.34 4.04 29.45
CA GLU A 133 -4.68 4.39 28.98
C GLU A 133 -4.97 5.90 28.94
N LYS A 134 -4.16 6.71 29.65
CA LYS A 134 -4.30 8.17 29.73
C LYS A 134 -3.47 8.90 28.67
N VAL A 135 -2.54 8.21 28.02
CA VAL A 135 -1.61 8.82 27.06
C VAL A 135 -2.35 9.06 25.74
N ASN A 136 -2.31 10.30 25.26
CA ASN A 136 -3.01 10.72 24.05
C ASN A 136 -2.20 10.38 22.80
N VAL A 137 -2.58 9.30 22.11
CA VAL A 137 -1.90 8.74 20.94
C VAL A 137 -2.84 8.50 19.76
N ASP A 138 -2.28 8.39 18.57
CA ASP A 138 -3.05 8.16 17.35
C ASP A 138 -3.40 6.67 17.17
N PHE A 139 -2.54 5.78 17.68
CA PHE A 139 -2.80 4.34 17.74
C PHE A 139 -2.06 3.64 18.90
N VAL A 140 -2.64 2.55 19.37
CA VAL A 140 -2.07 1.71 20.44
C VAL A 140 -1.63 0.36 19.87
N TRP A 141 -0.45 -0.08 20.26
CA TRP A 141 0.17 -1.35 19.87
C TRP A 141 0.50 -2.15 21.14
N ILE A 142 -0.03 -3.36 21.28
CA ILE A 142 0.15 -4.18 22.50
C ILE A 142 0.64 -5.57 22.14
N PRO A 143 1.69 -6.09 22.80
CA PRO A 143 2.10 -7.48 22.67
C PRO A 143 1.21 -8.38 23.51
N ARG A 144 0.81 -9.53 22.97
CA ARG A 144 0.27 -10.64 23.76
C ARG A 144 0.45 -11.94 23.00
N TYR A 145 1.40 -12.77 23.43
CA TYR A 145 1.77 -13.93 22.63
C TYR A 145 0.80 -15.10 22.80
N GLY A 146 0.49 -15.77 21.68
CA GLY A 146 -0.49 -16.86 21.61
C GLY A 146 -1.84 -16.42 21.05
N ASP A 147 -2.89 -17.20 21.32
CA ASP A 147 -4.21 -16.99 20.69
C ASP A 147 -5.10 -15.98 21.43
N ILE A 148 -4.69 -15.58 22.63
CA ILE A 148 -5.48 -14.67 23.46
C ILE A 148 -5.14 -13.22 23.07
N LYS A 149 -6.13 -12.53 22.51
CA LYS A 149 -6.02 -11.10 22.17
C LYS A 149 -5.66 -10.23 23.38
N PRO A 150 -5.03 -9.06 23.20
CA PRO A 150 -4.81 -8.08 24.26
C PRO A 150 -6.07 -7.81 25.09
N ALA A 151 -5.90 -7.70 26.41
CA ALA A 151 -7.01 -7.41 27.34
C ALA A 151 -7.48 -5.95 27.24
N TYR A 152 -6.63 -5.07 26.71
CA TYR A 152 -6.89 -3.65 26.53
C TYR A 152 -7.16 -3.36 25.04
N PRO A 153 -7.98 -2.36 24.71
CA PRO A 153 -8.15 -1.93 23.32
C PRO A 153 -6.81 -1.55 22.69
N CYS A 154 -6.56 -2.04 21.49
CA CYS A 154 -5.42 -1.64 20.68
C CYS A 154 -5.75 -1.73 19.19
N ASP A 155 -5.05 -0.94 18.39
CA ASP A 155 -5.18 -0.94 16.94
C ASP A 155 -4.30 -2.03 16.32
N MET A 156 -3.13 -2.26 16.92
CA MET A 156 -2.15 -3.26 16.50
C MET A 156 -1.83 -4.25 17.62
N TRP A 157 -1.71 -5.51 17.27
CA TRP A 157 -1.39 -6.60 18.20
C TRP A 157 -0.13 -7.34 17.73
N GLN A 158 0.95 -7.28 18.51
CA GLN A 158 2.11 -8.18 18.35
C GLN A 158 1.75 -9.53 18.95
N TYR A 159 1.46 -10.51 18.10
CA TYR A 159 0.86 -11.78 18.53
C TYR A 159 1.86 -12.93 18.64
N THR A 160 3.08 -12.75 18.12
CA THR A 160 4.18 -13.69 18.33
C THR A 160 5.52 -12.99 18.15
N ASP A 161 6.51 -13.39 18.95
CA ASP A 161 7.91 -13.06 18.76
C ASP A 161 8.66 -14.14 17.95
N ALA A 162 7.99 -15.25 17.63
CA ALA A 162 8.56 -16.45 17.04
C ALA A 162 8.11 -16.65 15.58
N GLY A 163 7.69 -15.56 14.92
CA GLY A 163 7.42 -15.55 13.49
C GLY A 163 8.67 -15.89 12.69
N ASN A 164 8.49 -16.29 11.44
CA ASN A 164 9.60 -16.55 10.52
C ASN A 164 9.27 -16.04 9.13
N ILE A 165 10.09 -15.12 8.62
CA ILE A 165 10.00 -14.63 7.23
C ILE A 165 11.26 -15.05 6.48
N SER A 166 11.07 -15.62 5.30
CA SER A 166 12.18 -15.93 4.41
C SER A 166 12.96 -14.65 4.09
N GLY A 167 14.26 -14.65 4.38
CA GLY A 167 15.14 -13.48 4.23
C GLY A 167 15.31 -12.63 5.50
N ILE A 168 14.49 -12.82 6.54
CA ILE A 168 14.68 -12.20 7.86
C ILE A 168 15.08 -13.27 8.89
N GLY A 169 14.45 -14.44 8.86
CA GLY A 169 14.56 -15.43 9.93
C GLY A 169 13.53 -15.16 11.03
N LYS A 170 13.89 -15.40 12.30
CA LYS A 170 13.01 -15.14 13.45
C LYS A 170 12.67 -13.64 13.51
N CYS A 171 11.38 -13.30 13.57
CA CYS A 171 10.92 -11.93 13.74
C CYS A 171 9.54 -11.85 14.37
N ASP A 172 9.22 -10.64 14.83
CA ASP A 172 8.01 -10.33 15.56
C ASP A 172 6.87 -10.03 14.57
N PHE A 173 5.72 -10.67 14.77
CA PHE A 173 4.56 -10.51 13.89
C PHE A 173 3.44 -9.72 14.55
N ASN A 174 2.86 -8.86 13.74
CA ASN A 174 1.80 -7.94 14.12
C ASN A 174 0.56 -8.13 13.24
N ARG A 175 -0.61 -7.82 13.80
CA ARG A 175 -1.86 -7.74 13.05
C ARG A 175 -2.73 -6.60 13.54
N LEU A 176 -3.52 -6.05 12.65
CA LEU A 176 -4.47 -4.98 12.97
C LEU A 176 -5.75 -5.60 13.54
N ILE A 177 -6.20 -5.12 14.70
CA ILE A 177 -7.41 -5.61 15.37
C ILE A 177 -8.34 -4.49 15.86
N GLY A 178 -7.95 -3.23 15.71
CA GLY A 178 -8.80 -2.07 16.00
C GLY A 178 -9.37 -1.43 14.74
N ASP A 179 -9.75 -0.16 14.85
CA ASP A 179 -10.50 0.56 13.82
C ASP A 179 -9.60 1.21 12.75
N LYS A 180 -8.27 1.08 12.88
CA LYS A 180 -7.30 1.60 11.90
C LYS A 180 -7.03 0.53 10.83
N PRO A 181 -7.51 0.69 9.59
CA PRO A 181 -7.11 -0.20 8.50
C PRO A 181 -5.63 0.01 8.15
N LEU A 182 -5.04 -0.94 7.42
CA LEU A 182 -3.65 -0.84 6.97
C LEU A 182 -3.37 0.46 6.19
N SER A 183 -4.33 0.91 5.38
CA SER A 183 -4.24 2.20 4.66
C SER A 183 -4.11 3.41 5.58
N TRP A 184 -4.64 3.36 6.80
CA TRP A 184 -4.46 4.44 7.78
C TRP A 184 -3.00 4.54 8.21
N PHE A 185 -2.28 3.43 8.39
CA PHE A 185 -0.86 3.44 8.75
C PHE A 185 0.01 4.03 7.66
N PHE A 186 -0.48 4.00 6.42
CA PHE A 186 0.17 4.63 5.29
C PHE A 186 -0.14 6.14 5.19
N GLY A 187 -1.36 6.56 5.56
CA GLY A 187 -1.78 7.96 5.43
C GLY A 187 -2.08 8.33 3.98
N GLU A 188 -2.07 9.64 3.67
CA GLU A 188 -2.12 10.10 2.26
C GLU A 188 -0.87 9.69 1.47
N ASN A 189 0.19 9.29 2.18
CA ASN A 189 1.40 8.67 1.65
C ASN A 189 1.27 7.15 1.74
N GLU A 190 0.37 6.58 0.92
CA GLU A 190 0.46 5.15 0.59
C GLU A 190 1.92 4.79 0.30
N PRO A 191 2.49 3.74 0.92
CA PRO A 191 3.80 3.28 0.56
C PRO A 191 3.76 2.95 -0.91
N ALA A 192 4.51 3.75 -1.68
CA ALA A 192 4.69 3.49 -3.08
C ALA A 192 5.38 2.14 -3.20
N PRO A 193 4.79 1.23 -3.98
CA PRO A 193 5.53 0.79 -5.15
C PRO A 193 4.84 1.33 -6.41
N GLY A 194 5.50 2.31 -7.02
CA GLY A 194 4.99 3.06 -8.16
C GLY A 194 4.31 4.34 -7.73
N PHE A 195 4.92 5.48 -8.02
CA PHE A 195 4.29 6.78 -7.81
C PHE A 195 2.97 6.80 -8.59
N LEU A 196 1.85 6.99 -7.91
CA LEU A 196 0.71 7.55 -8.63
C LEU A 196 1.13 8.96 -9.06
N PRO A 197 1.03 9.31 -10.35
CA PRO A 197 1.38 10.65 -10.79
C PRO A 197 0.51 11.67 -10.03
N PRO A 198 0.98 12.91 -9.76
CA PRO A 198 0.24 13.88 -8.94
C PRO A 198 -1.20 14.14 -9.41
N ASP A 199 -1.47 13.91 -10.69
CA ASP A 199 -2.77 14.05 -11.36
C ASP A 199 -3.58 12.74 -11.44
N TRP A 200 -3.18 11.68 -10.73
CA TRP A 200 -3.82 10.36 -10.84
C TRP A 200 -5.32 10.41 -10.53
N LYS A 201 -5.77 11.27 -9.62
CA LYS A 201 -7.20 11.42 -9.28
C LYS A 201 -8.00 11.96 -10.45
N THR A 202 -7.42 12.87 -11.23
CA THR A 202 -8.07 13.47 -12.41
C THR A 202 -7.88 12.62 -13.67
N ASN A 203 -6.79 11.84 -13.75
CA ASN A 203 -6.46 10.99 -14.89
C ASN A 203 -6.85 9.53 -14.70
N ASN A 204 -7.52 9.17 -13.61
CA ASN A 204 -7.92 7.79 -13.36
C ASN A 204 -8.95 7.33 -14.40
N LEU A 205 -8.59 6.30 -15.16
CA LEU A 205 -9.44 5.67 -16.15
C LEU A 205 -10.38 4.63 -15.53
N GLY A 206 -10.10 4.15 -14.30
CA GLY A 206 -10.96 3.19 -13.62
C GLY A 206 -10.28 2.50 -12.43
N SER A 207 -10.60 1.22 -12.21
CA SER A 207 -9.88 0.40 -11.23
C SER A 207 -9.65 -1.00 -11.78
N ILE A 208 -8.58 -1.64 -11.32
CA ILE A 208 -8.16 -2.98 -11.71
C ILE A 208 -8.16 -3.87 -10.48
N THR A 209 -8.56 -5.13 -10.65
CA THR A 209 -8.45 -6.17 -9.62
C THR A 209 -7.55 -7.30 -10.12
N VAL A 210 -6.60 -7.72 -9.30
CA VAL A 210 -5.75 -8.89 -9.58
C VAL A 210 -6.56 -10.18 -9.48
N THR A 211 -6.47 -11.05 -10.49
CA THR A 211 -7.29 -12.27 -10.58
C THR A 211 -6.51 -13.55 -10.25
N VAL A 212 -5.19 -13.49 -10.29
CA VAL A 212 -4.27 -14.62 -10.00
C VAL A 212 -3.67 -14.51 -8.60
N ALA A 213 -3.15 -15.62 -8.06
CA ALA A 213 -2.53 -15.65 -6.73
C ALA A 213 -1.44 -14.56 -6.56
N ILE A 214 -0.55 -14.45 -7.56
CA ILE A 214 0.54 -13.48 -7.60
C ILE A 214 0.68 -12.96 -9.04
N ALA A 215 0.54 -11.65 -9.22
CA ALA A 215 0.73 -10.94 -10.48
C ALA A 215 2.04 -10.16 -10.47
N ASN A 216 2.89 -10.36 -11.47
CA ASN A 216 4.09 -9.54 -11.64
C ASN A 216 3.70 -8.16 -12.21
N ILE A 217 4.22 -7.11 -11.58
CA ILE A 217 4.16 -5.72 -12.04
C ILE A 217 5.54 -5.34 -12.55
N ARG A 218 5.60 -4.77 -13.75
CA ARG A 218 6.85 -4.52 -14.47
C ARG A 218 7.08 -3.04 -14.76
N GLU A 219 8.35 -2.67 -14.91
CA GLU A 219 8.76 -1.28 -15.13
C GLU A 219 8.19 -0.68 -16.44
N ALA A 220 7.96 -1.54 -17.44
CA ALA A 220 7.44 -1.22 -18.75
C ALA A 220 6.48 -2.33 -19.23
N PRO A 221 5.61 -2.08 -20.22
CA PRO A 221 4.62 -3.04 -20.70
C PRO A 221 5.27 -4.10 -21.61
N SER A 222 6.11 -4.94 -21.02
CA SER A 222 6.85 -6.00 -21.70
C SER A 222 7.21 -7.10 -20.72
N LEU A 223 7.11 -8.36 -21.15
CA LEU A 223 7.61 -9.48 -20.36
C LEU A 223 9.11 -9.41 -20.08
N GLN A 224 9.86 -8.64 -20.86
CA GLN A 224 11.32 -8.55 -20.74
C GLN A 224 11.71 -7.42 -19.78
N ALA A 225 10.77 -6.54 -19.45
CA ALA A 225 10.96 -5.49 -18.47
C ALA A 225 11.12 -6.08 -17.07
N LYS A 226 11.96 -5.41 -16.27
CA LYS A 226 12.22 -5.77 -14.87
C LYS A 226 10.89 -5.87 -14.10
N VAL A 227 10.72 -6.96 -13.35
CA VAL A 227 9.66 -7.05 -12.34
C VAL A 227 10.03 -6.10 -11.20
N VAL A 228 9.19 -5.10 -10.97
CA VAL A 228 9.40 -4.06 -9.94
C VAL A 228 8.60 -4.34 -8.68
N ARG A 229 7.49 -5.09 -8.80
CA ARG A 229 6.65 -5.54 -7.67
C ARG A 229 5.86 -6.79 -8.04
N GLN A 230 5.34 -7.49 -7.03
CA GLN A 230 4.24 -8.44 -7.16
C GLN A 230 2.98 -7.96 -6.41
N ALA A 231 1.80 -8.26 -6.96
CA ALA A 231 0.52 -8.00 -6.32
C ALA A 231 -0.25 -9.31 -6.10
N THR A 232 -0.97 -9.43 -4.98
CA THR A 232 -1.71 -10.65 -4.65
C THR A 232 -3.13 -10.61 -5.20
N LYS A 233 -3.74 -11.78 -5.36
CA LYS A 233 -5.16 -11.93 -5.74
C LYS A 233 -6.07 -10.99 -4.95
N ASP A 234 -7.09 -10.47 -5.64
CA ASP A 234 -8.14 -9.59 -5.11
C ASP A 234 -7.65 -8.21 -4.66
N SER A 235 -6.36 -7.89 -4.81
CA SER A 235 -5.86 -6.52 -4.61
C SER A 235 -6.37 -5.58 -5.70
N GLY A 236 -6.83 -4.40 -5.27
CA GLY A 236 -7.29 -3.31 -6.13
C GLY A 236 -6.16 -2.36 -6.49
N HIS A 237 -6.18 -1.84 -7.71
CA HIS A 237 -5.22 -0.85 -8.22
C HIS A 237 -5.96 0.22 -9.03
N VAL A 238 -5.39 1.42 -9.12
CA VAL A 238 -5.87 2.43 -10.09
C VAL A 238 -5.56 1.97 -11.51
N TYR A 239 -6.24 2.57 -12.47
CA TYR A 239 -6.00 2.32 -13.89
C TYR A 239 -5.73 3.63 -14.61
N LEU A 240 -4.48 3.88 -14.99
CA LEU A 240 -4.04 5.20 -15.45
C LEU A 240 -3.82 5.29 -16.95
N ASP A 241 -3.42 4.20 -17.59
CA ASP A 241 -3.08 4.15 -19.01
C ASP A 241 -3.02 2.70 -19.48
N TRP A 242 -3.01 2.46 -20.79
CA TRP A 242 -2.87 1.13 -21.38
C TRP A 242 -1.93 1.10 -22.57
N PHE A 243 -1.41 -0.09 -22.84
CA PHE A 243 -0.54 -0.36 -23.98
C PHE A 243 -0.86 -1.74 -24.55
N TYR A 244 -0.92 -1.86 -25.87
CA TYR A 244 -1.08 -3.13 -26.56
C TYR A 244 0.24 -3.53 -27.20
N ASP A 245 0.81 -4.66 -26.81
CA ASP A 245 2.12 -5.12 -27.30
C ASP A 245 2.03 -5.97 -28.58
N GLY A 246 0.84 -6.08 -29.18
CA GLY A 246 0.56 -6.97 -30.32
C GLY A 246 0.01 -8.33 -29.93
N SER A 247 -0.01 -8.68 -28.63
CA SER A 247 -0.58 -9.92 -28.11
C SER A 247 -1.47 -9.68 -26.89
N HIS A 248 -1.01 -8.88 -25.94
CA HIS A 248 -1.65 -8.61 -24.66
C HIS A 248 -1.82 -7.12 -24.42
N PHE A 249 -2.86 -6.79 -23.67
CA PHE A 249 -2.96 -5.47 -23.05
C PHE A 249 -2.14 -5.44 -21.77
N TRP A 250 -1.48 -4.31 -21.58
CA TRP A 250 -0.82 -3.92 -20.35
C TRP A 250 -1.52 -2.69 -19.81
N TYR A 251 -1.77 -2.69 -18.51
CA TYR A 251 -2.42 -1.60 -17.81
C TYR A 251 -1.44 -0.95 -16.84
N LYS A 252 -1.30 0.36 -16.94
CA LYS A 252 -0.49 1.18 -16.06
C LYS A 252 -1.25 1.38 -14.75
N VAL A 253 -0.74 0.73 -13.71
CA VAL A 253 -1.33 0.76 -12.36
C VAL A 253 -0.64 1.76 -11.43
N ALA A 254 0.53 2.25 -11.85
CA ALA A 254 1.24 3.42 -11.30
C ALA A 254 2.34 3.85 -12.28
N GLU A 255 3.06 4.93 -11.99
CA GLU A 255 4.21 5.35 -12.80
C GLU A 255 5.25 4.23 -12.87
N LYS A 256 5.69 3.90 -14.09
CA LYS A 256 6.56 2.74 -14.37
C LYS A 256 6.09 1.42 -13.76
N ASN A 257 4.77 1.20 -13.67
CA ASN A 257 4.20 -0.03 -13.10
C ASN A 257 3.09 -0.53 -14.03
N TRP A 258 3.39 -1.60 -14.74
CA TRP A 258 2.52 -2.19 -15.74
C TRP A 258 2.15 -3.62 -15.36
N MET A 259 0.84 -3.91 -15.42
CA MET A 259 0.27 -5.23 -15.16
C MET A 259 -0.39 -5.73 -16.44
N ARG A 260 -0.19 -7.00 -16.77
CA ARG A 260 -0.74 -7.59 -17.98
C ARG A 260 -2.19 -8.05 -17.76
N ASP A 261 -2.98 -8.02 -18.82
CA ASP A 261 -4.42 -8.30 -18.80
C ASP A 261 -4.81 -9.75 -18.51
N ASP A 262 -3.87 -10.69 -18.50
CA ASP A 262 -4.09 -12.10 -18.15
C ASP A 262 -4.02 -12.36 -16.65
N VAL A 263 -3.44 -11.43 -15.88
CA VAL A 263 -3.30 -11.53 -14.41
C VAL A 263 -4.24 -10.61 -13.65
N CYS A 264 -5.04 -9.82 -14.36
CA CYS A 264 -5.95 -8.85 -13.76
C CYS A 264 -7.17 -8.56 -14.64
N LYS A 265 -8.16 -7.87 -14.07
CA LYS A 265 -9.35 -7.42 -14.79
C LYS A 265 -9.61 -5.95 -14.49
N ILE A 266 -10.11 -5.21 -15.48
CA ILE A 266 -10.70 -3.89 -15.26
C ILE A 266 -12.06 -4.08 -14.57
N ASN A 267 -12.29 -3.33 -13.51
CA ASN A 267 -13.56 -3.35 -12.79
C ASN A 267 -14.59 -2.51 -13.54
N LYS A 268 -15.79 -3.07 -13.70
CA LYS A 268 -16.94 -2.33 -14.22
C LYS A 268 -17.31 -1.24 -13.23
N ASP A 269 -17.34 0.00 -13.67
CA ASP A 269 -17.72 1.15 -12.83
C ASP A 269 -19.21 1.52 -12.97
N GLY A 270 -19.98 0.70 -13.69
CA GLY A 270 -21.40 0.90 -13.93
C GLY A 270 -21.72 2.00 -14.96
N LYS A 271 -20.72 2.60 -15.60
CA LYS A 271 -20.93 3.61 -16.64
C LYS A 271 -21.34 2.97 -17.96
N THR A 272 -22.15 3.70 -18.73
CA THR A 272 -22.61 3.33 -20.07
C THR A 272 -21.66 3.78 -21.20
N LYS A 273 -20.55 4.42 -20.82
CA LYS A 273 -19.54 5.01 -21.70
C LYS A 273 -18.16 4.50 -21.31
N GLY A 274 -17.25 4.44 -22.27
CA GLY A 274 -15.88 3.96 -22.06
C GLY A 274 -15.13 3.84 -23.38
N VAL A 275 -14.10 3.00 -23.43
CA VAL A 275 -13.34 2.76 -24.65
C VAL A 275 -13.24 1.26 -24.90
N VAL A 276 -13.48 0.86 -26.14
CA VAL A 276 -13.26 -0.51 -26.60
C VAL A 276 -12.11 -0.59 -27.58
N TRP A 277 -11.37 -1.68 -27.53
CA TRP A 277 -10.48 -2.08 -28.60
C TRP A 277 -11.21 -3.02 -29.55
N ILE A 278 -11.24 -2.67 -30.82
CA ILE A 278 -11.71 -3.52 -31.91
C ILE A 278 -10.48 -4.14 -32.57
N SER A 279 -10.40 -5.47 -32.66
CA SER A 279 -9.33 -6.17 -33.40
C SER A 279 -9.71 -6.49 -34.85
N GLY A 280 -11.00 -6.44 -35.18
CA GLY A 280 -11.53 -6.67 -36.52
C GLY A 280 -11.36 -5.50 -37.49
N THR A 281 -11.51 -5.78 -38.78
CA THR A 281 -11.50 -4.77 -39.86
C THR A 281 -12.82 -4.78 -40.62
N ASN A 282 -13.23 -3.64 -41.18
CA ASN A 282 -14.44 -3.48 -41.98
C ASN A 282 -15.75 -3.87 -41.26
N ILE A 283 -15.82 -3.67 -39.94
CA ILE A 283 -17.00 -3.93 -39.11
C ILE A 283 -18.09 -2.90 -39.45
N ASN A 284 -19.33 -3.34 -39.69
CA ASN A 284 -20.43 -2.44 -40.03
C ASN A 284 -20.81 -1.52 -38.85
N LEU A 285 -20.79 -0.21 -39.08
CA LEU A 285 -21.43 0.77 -38.21
C LEU A 285 -22.79 1.14 -38.81
N ARG A 286 -23.83 1.14 -38.00
CA ARG A 286 -25.23 1.27 -38.42
C ARG A 286 -25.90 2.50 -37.81
N LYS A 287 -26.95 2.98 -38.48
CA LYS A 287 -27.75 4.13 -38.02
C LYS A 287 -28.49 3.85 -36.71
N GLY A 288 -28.83 2.60 -36.43
CA GLY A 288 -29.50 2.16 -35.21
C GLY A 288 -28.96 0.82 -34.70
N ALA A 289 -29.41 0.43 -33.51
CA ALA A 289 -29.01 -0.78 -32.79
C ALA A 289 -29.71 -2.04 -33.32
N SER A 290 -29.68 -2.27 -34.64
CA SER A 290 -30.28 -3.45 -35.28
C SER A 290 -29.47 -3.91 -36.48
N ARG A 291 -29.44 -5.24 -36.73
CA ARG A 291 -28.77 -5.82 -37.90
C ARG A 291 -29.39 -5.41 -39.23
N ASN A 292 -30.63 -4.90 -39.21
CA ASN A 292 -31.36 -4.47 -40.39
C ASN A 292 -31.20 -2.97 -40.68
N ASP A 293 -30.62 -2.20 -39.76
CA ASP A 293 -30.44 -0.76 -39.96
C ASP A 293 -29.37 -0.46 -41.02
N GLN A 294 -29.55 0.67 -41.71
CA GLN A 294 -28.63 1.15 -42.73
C GLN A 294 -27.19 1.24 -42.20
N VAL A 295 -26.24 0.72 -42.97
CA VAL A 295 -24.80 0.89 -42.70
C VAL A 295 -24.41 2.33 -43.05
N VAL A 296 -23.84 3.03 -42.07
CA VAL A 296 -23.41 4.45 -42.16
C VAL A 296 -21.91 4.62 -42.13
N GLY A 297 -21.17 3.57 -41.76
CA GLY A 297 -19.72 3.61 -41.69
C GLY A 297 -19.10 2.24 -41.45
N LYS A 298 -17.78 2.22 -41.31
CA LYS A 298 -16.99 1.02 -41.02
C LYS A 298 -16.03 1.28 -39.88
N ALA A 299 -16.02 0.40 -38.90
CA ALA A 299 -15.00 0.36 -37.87
C ALA A 299 -13.86 -0.58 -38.29
N ASN A 300 -12.64 -0.11 -38.03
CA ASN A 300 -11.40 -0.85 -38.23
C ASN A 300 -10.66 -1.00 -36.91
N SER A 301 -9.60 -1.80 -36.93
CA SER A 301 -8.81 -2.11 -35.74
C SER A 301 -8.36 -0.84 -35.01
N GLY A 302 -8.47 -0.86 -33.68
CA GLY A 302 -7.99 0.20 -32.81
C GLY A 302 -8.94 0.50 -31.65
N ALA A 303 -8.60 1.53 -30.87
CA ALA A 303 -9.43 2.06 -29.80
C ALA A 303 -10.56 2.94 -30.37
N TRP A 304 -11.78 2.76 -29.85
CA TRP A 304 -12.98 3.50 -30.21
C TRP A 304 -13.73 3.93 -28.93
N ASP A 305 -14.17 5.19 -28.90
CA ASP A 305 -14.98 5.72 -27.80
C ASP A 305 -16.39 5.13 -27.87
N VAL A 306 -16.94 4.71 -26.74
CA VAL A 306 -18.33 4.25 -26.61
C VAL A 306 -19.17 5.36 -26.00
N HIS A 307 -20.16 5.86 -26.74
CA HIS A 307 -21.05 6.92 -26.28
C HIS A 307 -22.36 6.40 -25.70
N PHE A 308 -22.86 5.28 -26.21
CA PHE A 308 -24.13 4.68 -25.80
C PHE A 308 -24.06 3.16 -25.85
N ARG A 309 -24.92 2.52 -25.04
CA ARG A 309 -25.13 1.09 -25.05
C ARG A 309 -26.62 0.78 -25.04
N TYR A 310 -27.02 -0.20 -25.83
CA TYR A 310 -28.39 -0.69 -25.90
C TYR A 310 -28.36 -2.20 -26.14
N GLU A 311 -28.78 -2.98 -25.16
CA GLU A 311 -28.65 -4.45 -25.18
C GLU A 311 -27.21 -4.87 -25.53
N ASP A 312 -27.05 -5.65 -26.61
CA ASP A 312 -25.77 -6.13 -27.15
C ASP A 312 -25.19 -5.17 -28.20
N TRP A 313 -25.57 -3.90 -28.21
CA TRP A 313 -25.08 -2.91 -29.14
C TRP A 313 -24.36 -1.77 -28.42
N ILE A 314 -23.30 -1.30 -29.04
CA ILE A 314 -22.53 -0.12 -28.62
C ILE A 314 -22.52 0.91 -29.74
N TYR A 315 -22.72 2.17 -29.39
CA TYR A 315 -22.52 3.28 -30.31
C TYR A 315 -21.09 3.79 -30.15
N VAL A 316 -20.31 3.68 -31.22
CA VAL A 316 -18.88 4.00 -31.21
C VAL A 316 -18.56 5.24 -32.02
N TYR A 317 -17.49 5.94 -31.64
CA TYR A 317 -16.95 7.10 -32.34
C TYR A 317 -15.41 7.02 -32.43
N LYS A 318 -14.85 7.39 -33.59
CA LYS A 318 -13.42 7.59 -33.80
C LYS A 318 -13.17 8.45 -35.04
N ASP A 319 -12.36 9.49 -34.92
CA ASP A 319 -11.88 10.33 -36.04
C ASP A 319 -13.00 10.80 -36.99
N GLY A 320 -14.15 11.19 -36.43
CA GLY A 320 -15.32 11.64 -37.21
C GLY A 320 -16.17 10.52 -37.81
N VAL A 321 -15.83 9.25 -37.59
CA VAL A 321 -16.63 8.09 -37.97
C VAL A 321 -17.40 7.58 -36.76
N GLU A 322 -18.70 7.37 -36.92
CA GLU A 322 -19.56 6.89 -35.83
C GLU A 322 -20.72 5.99 -36.27
N GLY A 323 -21.28 5.26 -35.31
CA GLY A 323 -22.50 4.49 -35.48
C GLY A 323 -22.63 3.33 -34.51
N TRP A 324 -23.77 2.65 -34.57
CA TRP A 324 -24.05 1.46 -33.77
C TRP A 324 -23.36 0.21 -34.35
N MET A 325 -22.72 -0.57 -33.49
CA MET A 325 -22.22 -1.89 -33.84
C MET A 325 -22.62 -2.92 -32.79
N TYR A 326 -22.75 -4.17 -33.22
CA TYR A 326 -23.00 -5.29 -32.33
C TYR A 326 -21.72 -5.55 -31.50
N PHE A 327 -21.89 -5.73 -30.20
CA PHE A 327 -20.82 -6.03 -29.27
C PHE A 327 -20.57 -7.54 -29.27
N ASP A 328 -19.46 -7.94 -29.88
CA ASP A 328 -19.02 -9.33 -29.95
C ASP A 328 -17.66 -9.48 -29.29
N GLU A 329 -17.62 -10.21 -28.18
CA GLU A 329 -16.41 -10.39 -27.37
C GLU A 329 -15.28 -11.12 -28.10
N SER A 330 -15.55 -11.76 -29.25
CA SER A 330 -14.51 -12.39 -30.06
C SER A 330 -13.57 -11.39 -30.74
N TYR A 331 -13.99 -10.14 -30.93
CA TYR A 331 -13.16 -9.09 -31.55
C TYR A 331 -13.32 -7.69 -30.92
N VAL A 332 -14.11 -7.56 -29.86
CA VAL A 332 -14.30 -6.32 -29.10
C VAL A 332 -13.93 -6.55 -27.65
N LYS A 333 -13.00 -5.75 -27.11
CA LYS A 333 -12.58 -5.81 -25.71
C LYS A 333 -12.70 -4.45 -25.04
N TRP A 334 -13.28 -4.40 -23.84
CA TRP A 334 -13.24 -3.18 -23.03
C TRP A 334 -11.83 -2.91 -22.56
N ILE A 335 -11.39 -1.67 -22.77
CA ILE A 335 -10.10 -1.16 -22.31
C ILE A 335 -10.26 0.11 -21.48
N ARG A 336 -11.48 0.63 -21.28
CA ARG A 336 -11.78 1.66 -20.28
C ARG A 336 -13.26 1.67 -19.96
#